data_AF-A0A2E3XST5-F1
#
_entry.id   AF-A0A2E3XST5-F1
#
_cell.length_a   1.000
_cell.length_b   1.000
_cell.length_c   1.000
_cell.angle_alpha   90.00
_cell.angle_beta   90.00
_cell.angle_gamma   90.00
#
_symmetry.space_group_name_H-M   'P 1'
#
loop_
_entity.id
_entity.type
_entity.pdbx_description
1 polymer ?
#
loop_
_entity_poly.entity_id
_entity_poly.type
_entity_poly.pdbx_seq_one_letter_code
_entity_poly.pdbx_strand_id
1 'polypeptide(L)'
;MRIAYFLLILPFLFFTTPTGQSFSLWANPIEKETLYLSKEMLKLLQSAKDCSLQTKGEDYIAKLCTGITLTAKDLNFFKGLDKRRCLDFTKQLGYQVFDFSALTEKQKSILDISPLKEMAQEFKKSTKLAYIDYSLKAVLFKAQANKGDCIHEVLHFYQYNRKSESELSVANRARLQTKMQKQLEKEISVVEKWEREKNKKKAMERARQLGPLIELQREWGKMNDWLHEKEVYQFMFVFYKDMGLELRDFDVAVTNLNKYKDTLDWRWQNKVNYSVQKLLNQKYDQVEISEKPDYTESALKLLFEKGEISRDEFEKKVIGLRKYHAKKDFDKAQSLKDQLSALNRLREFNPSEQKKLSPSFELLLREKEDRLGLPFIYLNFGKYHLPFLVDLGAQQSLMPLAFFEKLKWDKKSLKARVVGTKLIQTGHGGKELSSLLKFKDKVVSGKSSFQGHEFAVIQNSLFNDFGILGIDFFRSFPGVWKWDFEKKVITYKVRQQRPKKAISLRDNGLPFFDALEYSCSRNKNIQIRIDTGSQVLGDYRDNLVLKESSTCLEDISTLEALPAHSLYFSRGVDINLGHPYLEKYYSSLLFNLTEGWIHWEEKGKS
;
A
#
# COMPACT_ATOMS: atom_id res chain seq x y z
N MET A 1 32.45 3.59 30.67
CA MET A 1 30.97 3.72 30.72
C MET A 1 30.53 5.20 30.65
N ARG A 2 30.83 5.93 29.55
CA ARG A 2 30.37 7.32 29.31
C ARG A 2 29.99 7.63 27.84
N ILE A 3 29.97 6.66 26.93
CA ILE A 3 29.57 6.82 25.51
C ILE A 3 28.48 5.79 25.13
N ALA A 4 27.58 5.47 26.06
CA ALA A 4 26.29 4.88 25.69
C ALA A 4 25.24 5.99 25.44
N TYR A 5 25.50 7.22 25.88
CA TYR A 5 24.51 8.32 25.87
C TYR A 5 24.56 9.22 24.63
N PHE A 6 25.71 9.32 23.93
CA PHE A 6 25.83 10.26 22.80
C PHE A 6 25.40 9.69 21.44
N LEU A 7 25.32 8.35 21.29
CA LEU A 7 24.79 7.71 20.08
C LEU A 7 23.25 7.51 20.11
N LEU A 8 22.59 7.89 21.21
CA LEU A 8 21.14 7.74 21.41
C LEU A 8 20.35 9.05 21.22
N ILE A 9 21.00 10.19 20.99
CA ILE A 9 20.33 11.49 20.89
C ILE A 9 20.86 12.26 19.68
N LEU A 10 20.28 12.02 18.51
CA LEU A 10 20.26 12.97 17.40
C LEU A 10 18.92 12.81 16.67
N PRO A 11 17.98 13.75 16.85
CA PRO A 11 16.71 13.72 16.13
C PRO A 11 16.89 14.21 14.69
N PHE A 12 16.08 13.63 13.79
CA PHE A 12 15.64 14.15 12.49
C PHE A 12 16.37 15.40 11.96
N LEU A 13 17.25 15.20 10.97
CA LEU A 13 17.54 16.21 9.97
C LEU A 13 17.48 15.59 8.57
N PHE A 14 16.72 16.26 7.72
CA PHE A 14 16.34 15.89 6.37
C PHE A 14 17.54 15.61 5.45
N PHE A 15 17.33 14.67 4.52
CA PHE A 15 18.17 14.52 3.33
C PHE A 15 17.94 15.71 2.38
N THR A 16 18.92 16.61 2.29
CA THR A 16 19.34 17.25 1.04
C THR A 16 20.82 17.64 1.14
N THR A 17 21.64 17.20 0.19
CA THR A 17 22.91 17.88 -0.12
C THR A 17 22.91 18.19 -1.61
N PRO A 18 22.81 19.46 -2.01
CA PRO A 18 22.95 19.87 -3.39
C PRO A 18 24.41 20.25 -3.64
N THR A 19 25.32 19.27 -3.74
CA THR A 19 26.65 19.52 -4.31
C THR A 19 27.22 18.24 -4.90
N GLY A 20 27.29 18.21 -6.22
CA GLY A 20 28.10 17.23 -6.96
C GLY A 20 29.58 17.49 -6.70
N GLN A 21 30.13 16.93 -5.63
CA GLN A 21 31.56 16.82 -5.44
C GLN A 21 32.01 15.37 -5.66
N SER A 22 32.84 15.21 -6.70
CA SER A 22 33.61 14.01 -6.96
C SER A 22 34.65 13.79 -5.85
N PHE A 23 34.51 12.71 -5.08
CA PHE A 23 35.57 12.22 -4.22
C PHE A 23 36.49 11.31 -5.04
N SER A 24 37.70 11.76 -5.36
CA SER A 24 38.76 10.89 -5.87
C SER A 24 40.00 10.93 -4.97
N LEU A 25 40.46 9.73 -4.58
CA LEU A 25 41.84 9.33 -4.26
C LEU A 25 42.41 10.08 -3.04
N TRP A 26 42.43 9.55 -1.80
CA TRP A 26 43.04 8.31 -1.32
C TRP A 26 42.26 7.77 -0.11
N ALA A 27 41.26 6.92 -0.35
CA ALA A 27 40.55 6.24 0.73
C ALA A 27 41.34 5.02 1.20
N ASN A 28 41.49 4.86 2.51
CA ASN A 28 42.10 3.68 3.15
C ASN A 28 41.37 2.41 2.65
N PRO A 29 42.01 1.23 2.46
CA PRO A 29 41.32 0.05 1.89
C PRO A 29 40.02 -0.33 2.63
N ILE A 30 39.98 -0.10 3.95
CA ILE A 30 38.80 -0.33 4.81
C ILE A 30 37.63 0.63 4.46
N GLU A 31 37.93 1.86 4.05
CA GLU A 31 36.93 2.85 3.60
C GLU A 31 36.31 2.46 2.26
N LYS A 32 37.11 1.93 1.33
CA LYS A 32 36.60 1.46 0.04
C LYS A 32 35.67 0.27 0.19
N GLU A 33 36.03 -0.68 1.04
CA GLU A 33 35.23 -1.89 1.29
C GLU A 33 33.90 -1.55 1.98
N THR A 34 33.93 -0.68 3.00
CA THR A 34 32.72 -0.27 3.74
C THR A 34 31.75 0.52 2.83
N LEU A 35 32.28 1.39 1.97
CA LEU A 35 31.47 2.15 1.00
C LEU A 35 30.90 1.26 -0.11
N TYR A 36 31.64 0.23 -0.54
CA TYR A 36 31.13 -0.74 -1.51
C TYR A 36 29.98 -1.55 -0.90
N LEU A 37 30.17 -2.11 0.29
CA LEU A 37 29.15 -2.87 1.01
C LEU A 37 27.89 -2.04 1.26
N SER A 38 28.02 -0.76 1.62
CA SER A 38 26.87 0.11 1.86
C SER A 38 26.05 0.38 0.61
N LYS A 39 26.70 0.59 -0.55
CA LYS A 39 26.02 0.73 -1.84
C LYS A 39 25.28 -0.55 -2.24
N GLU A 40 25.92 -1.71 -2.08
CA GLU A 40 25.32 -3.01 -2.35
C GLU A 40 24.08 -3.23 -1.47
N MET A 41 24.19 -2.96 -0.16
CA MET A 41 23.09 -3.09 0.78
C MET A 41 21.94 -2.12 0.49
N LEU A 42 22.22 -0.86 0.14
CA LEU A 42 21.17 0.10 -0.23
C LEU A 42 20.40 -0.35 -1.47
N LYS A 43 21.10 -0.82 -2.50
CA LYS A 43 20.48 -1.36 -3.72
C LYS A 43 19.54 -2.52 -3.39
N LEU A 44 20.02 -3.49 -2.61
CA LEU A 44 19.25 -4.69 -2.25
C LEU A 44 18.06 -4.38 -1.33
N LEU A 45 18.20 -3.43 -0.41
CA LEU A 45 17.08 -2.94 0.41
C LEU A 45 15.95 -2.37 -0.46
N GLN A 46 16.31 -1.57 -1.47
CA GLN A 46 15.32 -1.02 -2.39
C GLN A 46 14.67 -2.14 -3.22
N SER A 47 15.47 -3.07 -3.78
CA SER A 47 14.96 -4.23 -4.50
C SER A 47 14.02 -5.10 -3.64
N ALA A 48 14.29 -5.26 -2.35
CA ALA A 48 13.43 -6.02 -1.44
C ALA A 48 12.07 -5.33 -1.15
N LYS A 49 12.05 -4.00 -1.13
CA LYS A 49 10.80 -3.21 -0.97
C LYS A 49 9.94 -3.29 -2.24
N ASP A 50 10.58 -3.22 -3.40
CA ASP A 50 9.90 -3.25 -4.69
C ASP A 50 9.51 -4.67 -5.12
N CYS A 51 10.10 -5.70 -4.50
CA CYS A 51 9.79 -7.08 -4.81
C CYS A 51 8.55 -7.60 -4.07
N SER A 52 7.75 -8.37 -4.83
CA SER A 52 6.53 -9.00 -4.38
C SER A 52 6.42 -10.42 -4.97
N LEU A 53 5.67 -11.29 -4.30
CA LEU A 53 5.36 -12.64 -4.77
C LEU A 53 4.82 -12.60 -6.21
N GLN A 54 5.48 -13.33 -7.11
CA GLN A 54 5.07 -13.45 -8.50
C GLN A 54 4.25 -14.73 -8.68
N THR A 55 3.11 -14.62 -9.36
CA THR A 55 2.24 -15.75 -9.67
C THR A 55 2.19 -15.94 -11.19
N LYS A 56 2.57 -17.14 -11.65
CA LYS A 56 2.66 -17.59 -13.05
C LYS A 56 3.78 -16.98 -13.91
N GLY A 57 4.56 -17.87 -14.52
CA GLY A 57 5.38 -17.72 -15.73
C GLY A 57 5.37 -19.05 -16.49
N GLU A 58 6.11 -19.19 -17.60
CA GLU A 58 6.09 -20.44 -18.40
C GLU A 58 6.48 -21.70 -17.59
N ASP A 59 7.31 -21.56 -16.55
CA ASP A 59 7.86 -22.71 -15.79
C ASP A 59 7.57 -22.73 -14.27
N TYR A 60 6.80 -21.78 -13.71
CA TYR A 60 6.59 -21.71 -12.25
C TYR A 60 5.19 -21.26 -11.83
N ILE A 61 4.74 -21.70 -10.64
CA ILE A 61 3.43 -21.30 -10.08
C ILE A 61 3.56 -20.13 -9.12
N ALA A 62 4.58 -20.14 -8.25
CA ALA A 62 4.89 -19.00 -7.40
C ALA A 62 6.41 -18.80 -7.28
N LYS A 63 6.87 -17.54 -7.34
CA LYS A 63 8.28 -17.19 -7.14
C LYS A 63 8.42 -16.13 -6.05
N LEU A 64 9.23 -16.44 -5.05
CA LEU A 64 9.58 -15.57 -3.93
C LEU A 64 10.79 -14.71 -4.33
N CYS A 65 10.85 -13.48 -3.83
CA CYS A 65 12.00 -12.56 -3.88
C CYS A 65 13.28 -13.16 -3.29
N THR A 66 13.15 -13.98 -2.25
CA THR A 66 14.25 -14.78 -1.69
C THR A 66 14.81 -15.83 -2.67
N GLY A 67 14.23 -15.92 -3.88
CA GLY A 67 14.70 -16.75 -4.99
C GLY A 67 14.16 -18.18 -4.97
N ILE A 68 13.22 -18.47 -4.07
CA ILE A 68 12.55 -19.76 -4.02
C ILE A 68 11.46 -19.80 -5.08
N THR A 69 11.55 -20.80 -5.96
CA THR A 69 10.51 -21.13 -6.93
C THR A 69 9.70 -22.31 -6.41
N LEU A 70 8.38 -22.15 -6.33
CA LEU A 70 7.43 -23.19 -5.98
C LEU A 70 6.79 -23.75 -7.25
N THR A 71 6.94 -25.06 -7.40
CA THR A 71 6.43 -25.85 -8.52
C THR A 71 5.02 -26.38 -8.24
N ALA A 72 4.41 -27.02 -9.25
CA ALA A 72 3.17 -27.78 -9.06
C ALA A 72 3.27 -28.84 -7.96
N LYS A 73 4.41 -29.52 -7.87
CA LYS A 73 4.66 -30.52 -6.83
C LYS A 73 4.66 -29.90 -5.44
N ASP A 74 5.28 -28.74 -5.27
CA ASP A 74 5.31 -28.02 -4.00
C ASP A 74 3.90 -27.58 -3.57
N LEU A 75 3.10 -27.02 -4.49
CA LEU A 75 1.73 -26.64 -4.18
C LEU A 75 0.85 -27.84 -3.84
N ASN A 76 0.99 -28.96 -4.54
CA ASN A 76 0.25 -30.18 -4.21
C ASN A 76 0.65 -30.73 -2.83
N PHE A 77 1.94 -30.63 -2.47
CA PHE A 77 2.40 -30.93 -1.13
C PHE A 77 1.76 -30.01 -0.08
N PHE A 78 1.75 -28.69 -0.28
CA PHE A 78 1.09 -27.75 0.64
C PHE A 78 -0.42 -27.96 0.76
N LYS A 79 -1.10 -28.26 -0.36
CA LYS A 79 -2.52 -28.62 -0.36
C LYS A 79 -2.81 -29.87 0.46
N GLY A 80 -1.91 -30.85 0.42
CA GLY A 80 -2.00 -32.06 1.20
C GLY A 80 -1.45 -31.95 2.63
N LEU A 81 -0.90 -30.80 3.03
CA LEU A 81 -0.25 -30.66 4.33
C LEU A 81 -1.32 -30.56 5.44
N ASP A 82 -1.23 -31.40 6.44
CA ASP A 82 -1.97 -31.29 7.70
C ASP A 82 -0.95 -31.33 8.85
N LYS A 83 -1.43 -31.19 10.10
CA LYS A 83 -0.53 -31.20 11.28
C LYS A 83 0.33 -32.47 11.29
N ARG A 84 -0.27 -33.65 11.09
CA ARG A 84 0.46 -34.93 11.11
C ARG A 84 1.55 -35.00 10.03
N ARG A 85 1.20 -34.68 8.78
CA ARG A 85 2.15 -34.67 7.66
C ARG A 85 3.25 -33.63 7.84
N CYS A 86 2.97 -32.51 8.49
CA CYS A 86 3.99 -31.53 8.86
C CYS A 86 4.97 -32.07 9.91
N LEU A 87 4.46 -32.72 10.96
CA LEU A 87 5.30 -33.39 11.97
C LEU A 87 6.17 -34.48 11.34
N ASP A 88 5.60 -35.29 10.44
CA ASP A 88 6.34 -36.35 9.75
C ASP A 88 7.39 -35.78 8.79
N PHE A 89 7.05 -34.73 8.03
CA PHE A 89 7.98 -34.02 7.15
C PHE A 89 9.16 -33.43 7.93
N THR A 90 8.90 -32.74 9.05
CA THR A 90 9.97 -32.16 9.88
C THR A 90 10.86 -33.22 10.54
N LYS A 91 10.29 -34.35 10.99
CA LYS A 91 11.07 -35.51 11.45
C LYS A 91 11.96 -36.09 10.36
N GLN A 92 11.46 -36.23 9.12
CA GLN A 92 12.24 -36.71 7.97
C GLN A 92 13.44 -35.82 7.66
N LEU A 93 13.35 -34.53 7.97
CA LEU A 93 14.45 -33.57 7.87
C LEU A 93 15.44 -33.63 9.04
N GLY A 94 15.21 -34.53 10.02
CA GLY A 94 16.08 -34.75 11.17
C GLY A 94 15.85 -33.77 12.33
N TYR A 95 14.69 -33.10 12.39
CA TYR A 95 14.34 -32.21 13.49
C TYR A 95 13.72 -32.98 14.66
N GLN A 96 14.00 -32.53 15.88
CA GLN A 96 13.30 -32.93 17.09
C GLN A 96 11.95 -32.21 17.15
N VAL A 97 10.86 -32.97 17.20
CA VAL A 97 9.50 -32.43 17.14
C VAL A 97 8.83 -32.54 18.51
N PHE A 98 8.36 -31.42 19.02
CA PHE A 98 7.70 -31.26 20.31
C PHE A 98 6.26 -30.75 20.11
N ASP A 99 5.31 -31.67 20.09
CA ASP A 99 3.89 -31.34 20.07
C ASP A 99 3.36 -31.26 21.50
N PHE A 100 3.05 -30.04 21.96
CA PHE A 100 2.58 -29.78 23.33
C PHE A 100 1.22 -30.42 23.65
N SER A 101 0.48 -30.91 22.65
CA SER A 101 -0.71 -31.72 22.88
C SER A 101 -0.42 -33.18 23.23
N ALA A 102 0.78 -33.67 22.95
CA ALA A 102 1.14 -35.09 23.04
C ALA A 102 2.60 -35.31 23.47
N LEU A 103 3.11 -34.49 24.41
CA LEU A 103 4.48 -34.66 24.91
C LEU A 103 4.60 -35.91 25.78
N THR A 104 5.53 -36.79 25.40
CA THR A 104 5.97 -37.90 26.25
C THR A 104 6.83 -37.39 27.41
N GLU A 105 6.93 -38.15 28.51
CA GLU A 105 7.82 -37.82 29.64
C GLU A 105 9.29 -37.62 29.20
N LYS A 106 9.76 -38.45 28.26
CA LYS A 106 11.09 -38.30 27.65
C LYS A 106 11.26 -36.96 26.91
N GLN A 107 10.22 -36.50 26.20
CA GLN A 107 10.27 -35.18 25.53
C GLN A 107 10.22 -34.03 26.53
N LYS A 108 9.46 -34.16 27.63
CA LYS A 108 9.44 -33.16 28.71
C LYS A 108 10.83 -33.02 29.35
N SER A 109 11.48 -34.13 29.68
CA SER A 109 12.83 -34.09 30.26
C SER A 109 13.87 -33.49 29.29
N ILE A 110 13.73 -33.70 27.98
CA ILE A 110 14.60 -33.07 26.97
C ILE A 110 14.35 -31.55 26.91
N LEU A 111 13.08 -31.11 26.96
CA LEU A 111 12.73 -29.69 26.97
C LEU A 111 13.22 -28.96 28.22
N ASP A 112 13.48 -29.66 29.33
CA ASP A 112 14.00 -29.05 30.56
C ASP A 112 15.52 -28.78 30.54
N ILE A 113 16.20 -29.12 29.43
CA ILE A 113 17.63 -28.86 29.22
C ILE A 113 17.81 -27.49 28.53
N SER A 114 18.70 -26.63 29.04
CA SER A 114 19.09 -25.39 28.33
C SER A 114 19.92 -25.75 27.10
N PRO A 115 19.65 -25.21 25.90
CA PRO A 115 18.84 -24.01 25.60
C PRO A 115 17.35 -24.26 25.26
N LEU A 116 16.89 -25.51 25.14
CA LEU A 116 15.50 -25.83 24.76
C LEU A 116 14.47 -25.34 25.78
N LYS A 117 14.85 -25.29 27.07
CA LYS A 117 13.99 -24.81 28.15
C LYS A 117 13.58 -23.35 27.98
N GLU A 118 14.53 -22.49 27.66
CA GLU A 118 14.31 -21.05 27.47
C GLU A 118 13.41 -20.83 26.26
N MET A 119 13.76 -21.45 25.12
CA MET A 119 12.96 -21.41 23.90
C MET A 119 11.52 -21.90 24.13
N ALA A 120 11.33 -23.01 24.83
CA ALA A 120 10.01 -23.55 25.13
C ALA A 120 9.19 -22.63 26.03
N GLN A 121 9.82 -21.96 27.00
CA GLN A 121 9.15 -20.99 27.89
C GLN A 121 8.72 -19.74 27.13
N GLU A 122 9.57 -19.20 26.25
CA GLU A 122 9.22 -18.06 25.39
C GLU A 122 8.10 -18.42 24.42
N PHE A 123 8.19 -19.59 23.78
CA PHE A 123 7.18 -20.07 22.84
C PHE A 123 5.80 -20.21 23.51
N LYS A 124 5.75 -20.78 24.72
CA LYS A 124 4.50 -20.89 25.51
C LYS A 124 3.84 -19.54 25.75
N LYS A 125 4.63 -18.49 26.02
CA LYS A 125 4.15 -17.13 26.26
C LYS A 125 3.83 -16.34 24.98
N SER A 126 4.36 -16.77 23.83
CA SER A 126 4.14 -16.11 22.54
C SER A 126 2.74 -16.36 21.97
N THR A 127 2.32 -15.57 20.99
CA THR A 127 1.10 -15.82 20.20
C THR A 127 1.31 -16.81 19.06
N LYS A 128 2.55 -17.24 18.79
CA LYS A 128 2.85 -18.24 17.76
C LYS A 128 2.30 -19.61 18.17
N LEU A 129 1.77 -20.37 17.21
CA LEU A 129 1.29 -21.74 17.44
C LEU A 129 2.24 -22.81 16.91
N ALA A 130 3.13 -22.45 15.99
CA ALA A 130 4.24 -23.28 15.55
C ALA A 130 5.52 -22.44 15.54
N TYR A 131 6.66 -23.09 15.73
CA TYR A 131 7.97 -22.44 15.69
C TYR A 131 9.07 -23.44 15.36
N ILE A 132 9.90 -23.15 14.36
CA ILE A 132 11.12 -23.89 14.04
C ILE A 132 12.36 -23.12 14.51
N ASP A 133 13.19 -23.75 15.34
CA ASP A 133 14.56 -23.32 15.58
C ASP A 133 15.52 -24.13 14.70
N TYR A 134 16.14 -23.44 13.74
CA TYR A 134 17.06 -24.04 12.78
C TYR A 134 18.40 -24.45 13.40
N SER A 135 18.84 -23.75 14.44
CA SER A 135 20.14 -23.98 15.10
C SER A 135 20.10 -25.18 16.02
N LEU A 136 19.01 -25.32 16.79
CA LEU A 136 18.77 -26.43 17.70
C LEU A 136 18.13 -27.64 17.01
N LYS A 137 17.79 -27.51 15.73
CA LYS A 137 17.01 -28.49 14.97
C LYS A 137 15.78 -28.97 15.73
N ALA A 138 15.03 -28.01 16.29
CA ALA A 138 13.86 -28.27 17.10
C ALA A 138 12.62 -27.60 16.49
N VAL A 139 11.47 -28.25 16.60
CA VAL A 139 10.18 -27.70 16.19
C VAL A 139 9.18 -27.83 17.33
N LEU A 140 8.54 -26.72 17.68
CA LEU A 140 7.54 -26.64 18.73
C LEU A 140 6.15 -26.40 18.12
N PHE A 141 5.15 -27.19 18.52
CA PHE A 141 3.75 -27.01 18.13
C PHE A 141 2.84 -26.92 19.35
N LYS A 142 1.98 -25.90 19.40
CA LYS A 142 0.90 -25.84 20.39
C LYS A 142 -0.25 -26.77 19.98
N ALA A 143 -1.11 -27.07 20.94
CA ALA A 143 -2.27 -27.93 20.70
C ALA A 143 -3.19 -27.37 19.60
N GLN A 144 -3.34 -26.04 19.54
CA GLN A 144 -4.21 -25.34 18.59
C GLN A 144 -3.58 -25.14 17.20
N ALA A 145 -2.35 -25.60 16.97
CA ALA A 145 -1.67 -25.41 15.69
C ALA A 145 -2.43 -26.12 14.56
N ASN A 146 -2.65 -25.40 13.45
CA ASN A 146 -3.42 -25.88 12.31
C ASN A 146 -2.56 -25.99 11.04
N LYS A 147 -3.23 -26.20 9.90
CA LYS A 147 -2.58 -26.27 8.58
C LYS A 147 -1.87 -24.97 8.20
N GLY A 148 -2.46 -23.81 8.48
CA GLY A 148 -1.86 -22.51 8.20
C GLY A 148 -0.54 -22.32 8.92
N ASP A 149 -0.49 -22.65 10.21
CA ASP A 149 0.73 -22.62 11.02
C ASP A 149 1.82 -23.56 10.43
N CYS A 150 1.42 -24.74 9.93
CA CYS A 150 2.34 -25.68 9.30
C CYS A 150 2.90 -25.16 7.97
N ILE A 151 2.06 -24.61 7.09
CA ILE A 151 2.49 -24.03 5.81
C ILE A 151 3.45 -22.87 6.05
N HIS A 152 3.15 -22.01 7.03
CA HIS A 152 3.99 -20.89 7.41
C HIS A 152 5.42 -21.35 7.73
N GLU A 153 5.58 -22.29 8.65
CA GLU A 153 6.90 -22.77 9.08
C GLU A 153 7.62 -23.56 7.97
N VAL A 154 6.91 -24.34 7.15
CA VAL A 154 7.55 -25.09 6.05
C VAL A 154 8.02 -24.17 4.92
N LEU A 155 7.32 -23.07 4.64
CA LEU A 155 7.80 -22.07 3.68
C LEU A 155 9.07 -21.38 4.17
N HIS A 156 9.12 -21.03 5.46
CA HIS A 156 10.37 -20.55 6.06
C HIS A 156 11.46 -21.61 5.90
N PHE A 157 11.20 -22.88 6.21
CA PHE A 157 12.16 -23.95 5.98
C PHE A 157 12.70 -23.97 4.53
N TYR A 158 11.86 -23.75 3.52
CA TYR A 158 12.31 -23.64 2.13
C TYR A 158 13.20 -22.42 1.90
N GLN A 159 12.84 -21.25 2.42
CA GLN A 159 13.63 -20.01 2.30
C GLN A 159 15.01 -20.13 2.97
N TYR A 160 15.14 -20.89 4.06
CA TYR A 160 16.40 -21.08 4.78
C TYR A 160 17.28 -22.20 4.19
N ASN A 161 16.69 -23.29 3.68
CA ASN A 161 17.46 -24.51 3.36
C ASN A 161 17.57 -24.83 1.87
N ARG A 162 16.66 -24.35 1.01
CA ARG A 162 16.81 -24.56 -0.43
C ARG A 162 17.88 -23.62 -0.97
N LYS A 163 18.74 -24.14 -1.84
CA LYS A 163 19.73 -23.32 -2.55
C LYS A 163 19.00 -22.26 -3.38
N SER A 164 19.44 -21.02 -3.25
CA SER A 164 18.92 -19.87 -3.98
C SER A 164 20.08 -19.04 -4.48
N GLU A 165 20.03 -18.67 -5.76
CA GLU A 165 21.00 -17.75 -6.38
C GLU A 165 20.59 -16.28 -6.21
N SER A 166 19.42 -16.01 -5.60
CA SER A 166 18.95 -14.65 -5.38
C SER A 166 19.89 -13.89 -4.44
N GLU A 167 20.24 -12.67 -4.82
CA GLU A 167 20.94 -11.71 -3.97
C GLU A 167 20.14 -11.36 -2.71
N LEU A 168 18.82 -11.60 -2.70
CA LEU A 168 17.92 -11.40 -1.56
C LEU A 168 17.72 -12.66 -0.70
N SER A 169 18.39 -13.77 -1.00
CA SER A 169 18.30 -15.00 -0.21
C SER A 169 18.69 -14.77 1.26
N VAL A 170 18.09 -15.52 2.17
CA VAL A 170 18.35 -15.39 3.62
C VAL A 170 19.84 -15.53 3.94
N ALA A 171 20.51 -16.50 3.31
CA ALA A 171 21.93 -16.73 3.48
C ALA A 171 22.79 -15.53 3.01
N ASN A 172 22.51 -14.95 1.84
CA ASN A 172 23.28 -13.82 1.35
C ASN A 172 23.08 -12.58 2.24
N ARG A 173 21.86 -12.33 2.71
CA ARG A 173 21.59 -11.18 3.56
C ARG A 173 22.24 -11.30 4.94
N ALA A 174 22.28 -12.50 5.53
CA ALA A 174 23.02 -12.77 6.75
C ALA A 174 24.54 -12.57 6.54
N ARG A 175 25.09 -13.08 5.43
CA ARG A 175 26.50 -12.89 5.06
C ARG A 175 26.88 -11.41 4.97
N LEU A 176 26.09 -10.61 4.25
CA LEU A 176 26.33 -9.17 4.11
C LEU A 176 26.21 -8.43 5.44
N GLN A 177 25.22 -8.79 6.28
CA GLN A 177 25.08 -8.22 7.62
C GLN A 177 26.32 -8.47 8.48
N THR A 178 26.80 -9.72 8.54
CA THR A 178 28.01 -10.08 9.30
C THR A 178 29.24 -9.35 8.77
N LYS A 179 29.38 -9.22 7.45
CA LYS A 179 30.49 -8.45 6.84
C LYS A 179 30.45 -6.98 7.25
N MET A 180 29.30 -6.33 7.10
CA MET A 180 29.14 -4.92 7.49
C MET A 180 29.38 -4.72 8.98
N GLN A 181 28.85 -5.59 9.84
CA GLN A 181 29.05 -5.53 11.28
C GLN A 181 30.54 -5.60 11.64
N LYS A 182 31.28 -6.58 11.09
CA LYS A 182 32.73 -6.72 11.33
C LYS A 182 33.52 -5.48 10.87
N GLN A 183 33.12 -4.84 9.77
CA GLN A 183 33.80 -3.61 9.32
C GLN A 183 33.48 -2.42 10.22
N LEU A 184 32.22 -2.26 10.64
CA LEU A 184 31.83 -1.21 11.58
C LEU A 184 32.52 -1.36 12.94
N GLU A 185 32.64 -2.58 13.47
CA GLU A 185 33.34 -2.85 14.73
C GLU A 185 34.83 -2.46 14.68
N LYS A 186 35.51 -2.73 13.55
CA LYS A 186 36.89 -2.28 13.33
C LYS A 186 37.00 -0.75 13.32
N GLU A 187 36.09 -0.09 12.60
CA GLU A 187 36.08 1.37 12.47
C GLU A 187 35.75 2.07 13.80
N ILE A 188 34.80 1.53 14.57
CA ILE A 188 34.47 2.01 15.91
C ILE A 188 35.70 1.88 16.83
N SER A 189 36.42 0.75 16.75
CA SER A 189 37.65 0.55 17.55
C SER A 189 38.74 1.59 17.25
N VAL A 190 38.84 2.06 15.99
CA VAL A 190 39.75 3.15 15.60
C VAL A 190 39.32 4.48 16.20
N VAL A 191 38.01 4.79 16.18
CA VAL A 191 37.46 5.99 16.82
C VAL A 191 37.74 5.98 18.32
N GLU A 192 37.47 4.86 19.00
CA GLU A 192 37.74 4.69 20.43
C GLU A 192 39.23 4.84 20.78
N LYS A 193 40.13 4.44 19.87
CA LYS A 193 41.56 4.65 20.02
C LYS A 193 41.90 6.14 19.94
N TRP A 194 41.40 6.87 18.95
CA TRP A 194 41.63 8.31 18.82
C TRP A 194 41.05 9.12 19.98
N GLU A 195 39.92 8.69 20.54
CA GLU A 195 39.38 9.30 21.77
C GLU A 195 40.31 9.09 22.98
N ARG A 196 40.84 7.87 23.16
CA ARG A 196 41.82 7.56 24.22
C ARG A 196 43.11 8.37 24.06
N GLU A 197 43.53 8.63 22.83
CA GLU A 197 44.67 9.49 22.48
C GLU A 197 44.35 10.99 22.58
N LYS A 198 43.16 11.37 23.05
CA LYS A 198 42.66 12.77 23.14
C LYS A 198 42.56 13.50 21.80
N ASN A 199 42.57 12.80 20.67
CA ASN A 199 42.36 13.37 19.34
C ASN A 199 40.86 13.53 19.03
N LYS A 200 40.19 14.39 19.81
CA LYS A 200 38.72 14.54 19.79
C LYS A 200 38.16 14.96 18.44
N LYS A 201 38.84 15.87 17.73
CA LYS A 201 38.38 16.38 16.42
C LYS A 201 38.29 15.26 15.39
N LYS A 202 39.35 14.45 15.29
CA LYS A 202 39.42 13.32 14.35
C LYS A 202 38.44 12.20 14.70
N ALA A 203 38.29 11.91 16.00
CA ALA A 203 37.30 10.95 16.48
C ALA A 203 35.85 11.39 16.16
N MET A 204 35.51 12.65 16.43
CA MET A 204 34.17 13.19 16.14
C MET A 204 33.85 13.20 14.65
N GLU A 205 34.79 13.63 13.81
CA GLU A 205 34.62 13.63 12.36
C GLU A 205 34.35 12.22 11.83
N ARG A 206 35.12 11.23 12.30
CA ARG A 206 34.93 9.84 11.90
C ARG A 206 33.63 9.24 12.44
N ALA A 207 33.28 9.49 13.70
CA ALA A 207 32.00 9.05 14.27
C ALA A 207 30.81 9.58 13.47
N ARG A 208 30.87 10.84 13.00
CA ARG A 208 29.84 11.44 12.13
C ARG A 208 29.73 10.73 10.78
N GLN A 209 30.85 10.30 10.21
CA GLN A 209 30.87 9.51 8.96
C GLN A 209 30.31 8.09 9.15
N LEU A 210 30.50 7.48 10.33
CA LEU A 210 30.01 6.14 10.64
C LEU A 210 28.51 6.09 10.97
N GLY A 211 27.93 7.19 11.48
CA GLY A 211 26.51 7.27 11.86
C GLY A 211 25.54 6.73 10.79
N PRO A 212 25.59 7.21 9.54
CA PRO A 212 24.74 6.70 8.46
C PRO A 212 24.91 5.20 8.16
N LEU A 213 26.12 4.66 8.34
CA LEU A 213 26.41 3.25 8.08
C LEU A 213 25.89 2.34 9.19
N ILE A 214 25.94 2.80 10.44
CA ILE A 214 25.32 2.14 11.59
C ILE A 214 23.80 2.09 11.39
N GLU A 215 23.19 3.18 10.94
CA GLU A 215 21.75 3.22 10.68
C GLU A 215 21.37 2.31 9.51
N LEU A 216 22.17 2.28 8.43
CA LEU A 216 22.00 1.31 7.35
C LEU A 216 22.07 -0.13 7.85
N GLN A 217 23.02 -0.46 8.73
CA GLN A 217 23.14 -1.80 9.30
C GLN A 217 21.89 -2.16 10.14
N ARG A 218 21.32 -1.21 10.88
CA ARG A 218 20.07 -1.41 11.64
C ARG A 218 18.88 -1.64 10.72
N GLU A 219 18.72 -0.82 9.69
CA GLU A 219 17.66 -0.99 8.68
C GLU A 219 17.80 -2.32 7.93
N TRP A 220 19.03 -2.74 7.63
CA TRP A 220 19.31 -4.06 7.06
C TRP A 220 18.94 -5.20 8.00
N GLY A 221 19.26 -5.08 9.29
CA GLY A 221 18.83 -6.02 10.33
C GLY A 221 17.31 -6.17 10.35
N LYS A 222 16.56 -5.06 10.32
CA LYS A 222 15.09 -5.10 10.21
C LYS A 222 14.63 -5.83 8.96
N MET A 223 15.26 -5.59 7.80
CA MET A 223 14.93 -6.33 6.56
C MET A 223 15.13 -7.82 6.70
N ASN A 224 16.21 -8.25 7.38
CA ASN A 224 16.42 -9.65 7.68
C ASN A 224 15.22 -10.29 8.35
N ASP A 225 14.58 -9.56 9.27
CA ASP A 225 13.40 -10.01 10.00
C ASP A 225 12.10 -9.95 9.18
N TRP A 226 11.89 -8.93 8.33
CA TRP A 226 10.58 -8.75 7.68
C TRP A 226 10.42 -9.37 6.29
N LEU A 227 11.47 -9.52 5.47
CA LEU A 227 11.29 -9.91 4.05
C LEU A 227 10.73 -11.33 3.89
N HIS A 228 11.34 -12.30 4.55
CA HIS A 228 10.92 -13.70 4.46
C HIS A 228 9.51 -13.91 5.02
N GLU A 229 9.21 -13.31 6.18
CA GLU A 229 7.85 -13.25 6.76
C GLU A 229 6.83 -12.62 5.82
N LYS A 230 7.15 -11.45 5.23
CA LYS A 230 6.31 -10.75 4.24
C LYS A 230 5.92 -11.70 3.10
N GLU A 231 6.87 -12.43 2.55
CA GLU A 231 6.63 -13.36 1.43
C GLU A 231 5.75 -14.54 1.82
N VAL A 232 5.95 -15.11 3.01
CA VAL A 232 5.10 -16.20 3.53
C VAL A 232 3.66 -15.72 3.65
N TYR A 233 3.42 -14.53 4.21
CA TYR A 233 2.06 -14.00 4.30
C TYR A 233 1.49 -13.58 2.95
N GLN A 234 2.31 -13.09 1.99
CA GLN A 234 1.86 -12.87 0.62
C GLN A 234 1.40 -14.19 -0.03
N PHE A 235 2.13 -15.28 0.20
CA PHE A 235 1.75 -16.61 -0.28
C PHE A 235 0.44 -17.07 0.34
N MET A 236 0.33 -17.03 1.67
CA MET A 236 -0.91 -17.41 2.38
C MET A 236 -2.09 -16.55 1.93
N PHE A 237 -1.90 -15.24 1.72
CA PHE A 237 -2.93 -14.34 1.22
C PHE A 237 -3.45 -14.72 -0.18
N VAL A 238 -2.54 -15.07 -1.10
CA VAL A 238 -2.89 -15.39 -2.49
C VAL A 238 -3.50 -16.79 -2.59
N PHE A 239 -2.88 -17.77 -1.96
CA PHE A 239 -3.23 -19.19 -2.12
C PHE A 239 -4.15 -19.72 -1.02
N TYR A 240 -4.64 -18.86 -0.13
CA TYR A 240 -5.54 -19.20 0.98
C TYR A 240 -6.61 -20.25 0.62
N LYS A 241 -7.43 -19.96 -0.41
CA LYS A 241 -8.52 -20.85 -0.84
C LYS A 241 -7.99 -22.13 -1.48
N ASP A 242 -7.00 -22.00 -2.35
CA ASP A 242 -6.42 -23.13 -3.09
C ASP A 242 -5.78 -24.15 -2.14
N MET A 243 -5.28 -23.68 -0.99
CA MET A 243 -4.69 -24.50 0.05
C MET A 243 -5.72 -25.05 1.04
N GLY A 244 -6.99 -24.69 0.94
CA GLY A 244 -8.02 -25.09 1.92
C GLY A 244 -7.70 -24.62 3.33
N LEU A 245 -7.14 -23.41 3.46
CA LEU A 245 -6.90 -22.76 4.75
C LEU A 245 -8.22 -22.21 5.33
N GLU A 246 -8.23 -21.91 6.64
CA GLU A 246 -9.40 -21.38 7.35
C GLU A 246 -9.41 -19.85 7.39
N LEU A 247 -10.59 -19.22 7.57
CA LEU A 247 -10.72 -17.75 7.58
C LEU A 247 -9.76 -17.08 8.58
N ARG A 248 -9.47 -17.77 9.69
CA ARG A 248 -8.46 -17.39 10.68
C ARG A 248 -7.06 -17.21 10.05
N ASP A 249 -6.63 -18.12 9.20
CA ASP A 249 -5.31 -18.08 8.55
C ASP A 249 -5.22 -16.89 7.58
N PHE A 250 -6.31 -16.63 6.85
CA PHE A 250 -6.41 -15.45 5.98
C PHE A 250 -6.35 -14.15 6.79
N ASP A 251 -7.04 -14.08 7.92
CA ASP A 251 -7.01 -12.92 8.83
C ASP A 251 -5.62 -12.69 9.44
N VAL A 252 -4.91 -13.76 9.83
CA VAL A 252 -3.51 -13.69 10.29
C VAL A 252 -2.61 -13.16 9.18
N ALA A 253 -2.73 -13.67 7.95
CA ALA A 253 -1.93 -13.20 6.82
C ALA A 253 -2.19 -11.71 6.50
N VAL A 254 -3.46 -11.30 6.44
CA VAL A 254 -3.84 -9.91 6.19
C VAL A 254 -3.34 -8.97 7.29
N THR A 255 -3.46 -9.37 8.55
CA THR A 255 -3.00 -8.56 9.70
C THR A 255 -1.49 -8.36 9.66
N ASN A 256 -0.71 -9.41 9.40
CA ASN A 256 0.75 -9.29 9.30
C ASN A 256 1.17 -8.50 8.05
N LEU A 257 0.54 -8.69 6.90
CA LEU A 257 0.82 -7.86 5.73
C LEU A 257 0.52 -6.38 5.97
N ASN A 258 -0.52 -6.05 6.74
CA ASN A 258 -0.83 -4.67 7.11
C ASN A 258 0.23 -4.09 8.07
N LYS A 259 0.81 -4.90 8.97
CA LYS A 259 1.98 -4.50 9.79
C LYS A 259 3.17 -4.16 8.90
N TYR A 260 3.36 -4.88 7.80
CA TYR A 260 4.43 -4.68 6.83
C TYR A 260 4.06 -3.74 5.67
N LYS A 261 2.96 -2.97 5.76
CA LYS A 261 2.42 -2.18 4.64
C LYS A 261 3.44 -1.23 3.99
N ASP A 262 4.32 -0.62 4.78
CA ASP A 262 5.31 0.35 4.29
C ASP A 262 6.47 -0.33 3.52
N THR A 263 6.52 -1.67 3.54
CA THR A 263 7.47 -2.52 2.78
C THR A 263 6.83 -3.23 1.58
N LEU A 264 5.53 -2.99 1.36
CA LEU A 264 4.77 -3.49 0.22
C LEU A 264 4.72 -2.43 -0.86
N ASP A 265 4.75 -2.85 -2.12
CA ASP A 265 4.38 -1.96 -3.22
C ASP A 265 2.90 -1.52 -3.10
N TRP A 266 2.57 -0.42 -3.76
CA TRP A 266 1.25 0.19 -3.63
C TRP A 266 0.09 -0.73 -4.09
N ARG A 267 0.31 -1.70 -5.00
CA ARG A 267 -0.73 -2.68 -5.42
C ARG A 267 -1.08 -3.57 -4.26
N TRP A 268 -0.04 -4.07 -3.59
CA TRP A 268 -0.19 -4.90 -2.41
C TRP A 268 -0.77 -4.13 -1.24
N GLN A 269 -0.32 -2.90 -1.00
CA GLN A 269 -0.94 -2.03 0.02
C GLN A 269 -2.45 -1.89 -0.21
N ASN A 270 -2.88 -1.60 -1.44
CA ASN A 270 -4.30 -1.46 -1.77
C ASN A 270 -5.08 -2.77 -1.60
N LYS A 271 -4.54 -3.90 -2.06
CA LYS A 271 -5.16 -5.23 -1.89
C LYS A 271 -5.30 -5.61 -0.42
N VAL A 272 -4.25 -5.39 0.37
CA VAL A 272 -4.23 -5.67 1.81
C VAL A 272 -5.20 -4.75 2.52
N ASN A 273 -5.14 -3.42 2.29
CA ASN A 273 -6.06 -2.46 2.89
C ASN A 273 -7.53 -2.80 2.59
N TYR A 274 -7.85 -3.13 1.34
CA TYR A 274 -9.19 -3.57 0.97
C TYR A 274 -9.62 -4.82 1.74
N SER A 275 -8.73 -5.81 1.86
CA SER A 275 -9.01 -7.07 2.57
C SER A 275 -9.13 -6.87 4.08
N VAL A 276 -8.29 -6.01 4.68
CA VAL A 276 -8.39 -5.58 6.08
C VAL A 276 -9.76 -4.96 6.33
N GLN A 277 -10.19 -4.01 5.50
CA GLN A 277 -11.49 -3.36 5.69
C GLN A 277 -12.63 -4.36 5.52
N LYS A 278 -12.55 -5.25 4.52
CA LYS A 278 -13.56 -6.29 4.30
C LYS A 278 -13.69 -7.23 5.51
N LEU A 279 -12.58 -7.74 6.04
CA LEU A 279 -12.57 -8.61 7.22
C LEU A 279 -13.07 -7.90 8.47
N LEU A 280 -12.60 -6.67 8.71
CA LEU A 280 -13.07 -5.87 9.83
C LEU A 280 -14.57 -5.63 9.74
N ASN A 281 -15.10 -5.33 8.55
CA ASN A 281 -16.54 -5.13 8.36
C ASN A 281 -17.30 -6.43 8.65
N GLN A 282 -16.86 -7.58 8.14
CA GLN A 282 -17.47 -8.88 8.44
C GLN A 282 -17.49 -9.19 9.94
N LYS A 283 -16.41 -8.89 10.66
CA LYS A 283 -16.34 -9.08 12.12
C LYS A 283 -17.28 -8.12 12.85
N TYR A 284 -17.37 -6.86 12.41
CA TYR A 284 -18.30 -5.89 12.98
C TYR A 284 -19.75 -6.30 12.71
N ASP A 285 -20.10 -6.79 11.52
CA ASP A 285 -21.47 -7.21 11.18
C ASP A 285 -21.98 -8.36 12.07
N GLN A 286 -21.07 -9.22 12.57
CA GLN A 286 -21.41 -10.35 13.44
C GLN A 286 -21.61 -9.98 14.91
N VAL A 287 -21.27 -8.76 15.32
CA VAL A 287 -21.33 -8.33 16.74
C VAL A 287 -22.45 -7.32 16.90
N GLU A 288 -23.50 -7.70 17.64
CA GLU A 288 -24.58 -6.80 17.99
C GLU A 288 -24.12 -5.75 19.02
N ILE A 289 -24.81 -4.60 19.05
CA ILE A 289 -24.58 -3.60 20.08
C ILE A 289 -25.21 -4.12 21.37
N SER A 290 -24.38 -4.55 22.32
CA SER A 290 -24.85 -4.92 23.65
C SER A 290 -25.27 -3.69 24.47
N GLU A 291 -26.06 -3.92 25.52
CA GLU A 291 -26.19 -2.96 26.61
C GLU A 291 -24.82 -2.64 27.22
N LYS A 292 -24.75 -1.54 27.99
CA LYS A 292 -23.51 -0.95 28.53
C LYS A 292 -22.54 -2.04 29.01
N PRO A 293 -21.38 -2.22 28.34
CA PRO A 293 -20.41 -3.24 28.73
C PRO A 293 -19.89 -3.00 30.15
N ASP A 294 -19.70 -4.07 30.91
CA ASP A 294 -19.15 -4.08 32.27
C ASP A 294 -17.61 -4.15 32.30
N TYR A 295 -16.97 -4.11 31.13
CA TYR A 295 -15.52 -4.22 30.94
C TYR A 295 -14.92 -3.04 30.16
N THR A 296 -13.62 -2.83 30.36
CA THR A 296 -12.81 -1.88 29.58
C THR A 296 -11.87 -2.62 28.62
N GLU A 297 -11.38 -1.96 27.56
CA GLU A 297 -10.41 -2.56 26.63
C GLU A 297 -9.13 -3.02 27.34
N SER A 298 -8.67 -2.27 28.36
CA SER A 298 -7.53 -2.65 29.21
C SER A 298 -7.78 -3.92 30.02
N ALA A 299 -8.99 -4.06 30.60
CA ALA A 299 -9.36 -5.27 31.34
C ALA A 299 -9.43 -6.49 30.41
N LEU A 300 -10.03 -6.35 29.23
CA LEU A 300 -10.06 -7.40 28.21
C LEU A 300 -8.65 -7.82 27.78
N LYS A 301 -7.74 -6.86 27.60
CA LYS A 301 -6.35 -7.13 27.22
C LYS A 301 -5.64 -7.96 28.28
N LEU A 302 -5.83 -7.64 29.56
CA LEU A 302 -5.27 -8.40 30.67
C LEU A 302 -5.77 -9.86 30.70
N LEU A 303 -7.08 -10.06 30.49
CA LEU A 303 -7.67 -11.41 30.41
C LEU A 303 -7.11 -12.21 29.23
N PHE A 304 -6.93 -11.56 28.07
CA PHE A 304 -6.33 -12.18 26.89
C PHE A 304 -4.85 -12.55 27.11
N GLU A 305 -4.06 -11.65 27.69
CA GLU A 305 -2.64 -11.90 28.01
C GLU A 305 -2.44 -13.02 29.03
N LYS A 306 -3.40 -13.20 29.96
CA LYS A 306 -3.43 -14.33 30.90
C LYS A 306 -3.95 -15.64 30.28
N GLY A 307 -4.46 -15.59 29.04
CA GLY A 307 -5.06 -16.74 28.36
C GLY A 307 -6.43 -17.15 28.92
N GLU A 308 -7.07 -16.28 29.71
CA GLU A 308 -8.39 -16.55 30.31
C GLU A 308 -9.52 -16.44 29.27
N ILE A 309 -9.31 -15.66 28.21
CA ILE A 309 -10.23 -15.55 27.07
C ILE A 309 -9.49 -15.83 25.77
N SER A 310 -10.21 -16.39 24.79
CA SER A 310 -9.66 -16.64 23.46
C SER A 310 -9.46 -15.35 22.67
N ARG A 311 -8.67 -15.39 21.59
CA ARG A 311 -8.52 -14.26 20.66
C ARG A 311 -9.86 -13.83 20.07
N ASP A 312 -10.68 -14.78 19.65
CA ASP A 312 -11.99 -14.50 19.04
C ASP A 312 -12.94 -13.84 20.05
N GLU A 313 -12.92 -14.30 21.30
CA GLU A 313 -13.69 -13.69 22.38
C GLU A 313 -13.22 -12.27 22.70
N PHE A 314 -11.90 -12.07 22.81
CA PHE A 314 -11.29 -10.75 23.00
C PHE A 314 -11.72 -9.79 21.89
N GLU A 315 -11.56 -10.19 20.62
CA GLU A 315 -11.92 -9.36 19.47
C GLU A 315 -13.41 -9.02 19.46
N LYS A 316 -14.31 -10.00 19.71
CA LYS A 316 -15.76 -9.76 19.79
C LYS A 316 -16.12 -8.76 20.89
N LYS A 317 -15.56 -8.92 22.10
CA LYS A 317 -15.83 -8.03 23.24
C LYS A 317 -15.30 -6.60 22.99
N VAL A 318 -14.12 -6.48 22.37
CA VAL A 318 -13.56 -5.16 21.97
C VAL A 318 -14.42 -4.49 20.89
N ILE A 319 -14.88 -5.25 19.89
CA ILE A 319 -15.79 -4.72 18.85
C ILE A 319 -17.10 -4.23 19.49
N GLY A 320 -17.71 -5.03 20.37
CA GLY A 320 -18.93 -4.65 21.09
C GLY A 320 -18.77 -3.37 21.90
N LEU A 321 -17.67 -3.25 22.66
CA LEU A 321 -17.33 -2.04 23.42
C LEU A 321 -17.18 -0.82 22.50
N ARG A 322 -16.46 -0.96 21.39
CA ARG A 322 -16.27 0.12 20.42
C ARG A 322 -17.57 0.54 19.75
N LYS A 323 -18.44 -0.42 19.42
CA LYS A 323 -19.78 -0.14 18.88
C LYS A 323 -20.66 0.61 19.89
N TYR A 324 -20.66 0.20 21.15
CA TYR A 324 -21.38 0.91 22.23
C TYR A 324 -20.94 2.37 22.34
N HIS A 325 -19.63 2.62 22.39
CA HIS A 325 -19.09 3.98 22.44
C HIS A 325 -19.44 4.79 21.19
N ALA A 326 -19.28 4.20 20.00
CA ALA A 326 -19.61 4.87 18.75
C ALA A 326 -21.11 5.20 18.65
N LYS A 327 -22.00 4.35 19.17
CA LYS A 327 -23.45 4.62 19.24
C LYS A 327 -23.75 5.79 20.16
N LYS A 328 -23.14 5.82 21.34
CA LYS A 328 -23.26 6.94 22.29
C LYS A 328 -22.74 8.26 21.70
N ASP A 329 -21.63 8.21 20.97
CA ASP A 329 -21.09 9.38 20.28
C ASP A 329 -22.02 9.86 19.17
N PHE A 330 -22.60 8.93 18.40
CA PHE A 330 -23.60 9.25 17.37
C PHE A 330 -24.82 9.93 17.98
N ASP A 331 -25.38 9.39 19.07
CA ASP A 331 -26.57 9.94 19.74
C ASP A 331 -26.30 11.33 20.33
N LYS A 332 -25.06 11.61 20.73
CA LYS A 332 -24.61 12.92 21.24
C LYS A 332 -24.13 13.88 20.16
N ALA A 333 -23.91 13.42 18.93
CA ALA A 333 -23.28 14.19 17.88
C ALA A 333 -24.09 15.45 17.55
N GLN A 334 -23.43 16.61 17.62
CA GLN A 334 -24.04 17.90 17.31
C GLN A 334 -23.80 18.32 15.85
N SER A 335 -22.70 17.87 15.24
CA SER A 335 -22.35 18.15 13.85
C SER A 335 -22.48 16.91 12.94
N LEU A 336 -22.63 17.12 11.64
CA LEU A 336 -22.61 16.04 10.64
C LEU A 336 -21.23 15.35 10.59
N LYS A 337 -20.15 16.11 10.80
CA LYS A 337 -18.79 15.57 10.92
C LYS A 337 -18.70 14.52 12.04
N ASP A 338 -19.25 14.82 13.22
CA ASP A 338 -19.23 13.91 14.35
C ASP A 338 -20.10 12.68 14.09
N GLN A 339 -21.24 12.85 13.42
CA GLN A 339 -22.11 11.75 13.00
C GLN A 339 -21.40 10.81 12.03
N LEU A 340 -20.77 11.34 10.98
CA LEU A 340 -20.01 10.55 10.01
C LEU A 340 -18.83 9.83 10.68
N SER A 341 -18.12 10.50 11.59
CA SER A 341 -17.04 9.92 12.38
C SER A 341 -17.55 8.76 13.25
N ALA A 342 -18.69 8.92 13.93
CA ALA A 342 -19.31 7.88 14.74
C ALA A 342 -19.84 6.71 13.89
N LEU A 343 -20.49 6.98 12.74
CA LEU A 343 -20.94 5.95 11.80
C LEU A 343 -19.78 5.14 11.22
N ASN A 344 -18.67 5.79 10.87
CA ASN A 344 -17.45 5.12 10.44
C ASN A 344 -16.91 4.16 11.52
N ARG A 345 -17.04 4.53 12.80
CA ARG A 345 -16.64 3.67 13.93
C ARG A 345 -17.64 2.53 14.17
N LEU A 346 -18.94 2.74 13.93
CA LEU A 346 -19.97 1.71 14.01
C LEU A 346 -19.83 0.64 12.93
N ARG A 347 -19.29 1.01 11.75
CA ARG A 347 -19.08 0.14 10.59
C ARG A 347 -20.34 -0.60 10.11
N GLU A 348 -21.52 -0.04 10.35
CA GLU A 348 -22.78 -0.56 9.83
C GLU A 348 -22.92 -0.22 8.34
N PHE A 349 -22.25 -0.99 7.49
CA PHE A 349 -22.23 -0.77 6.05
C PHE A 349 -23.19 -1.75 5.39
N ASN A 350 -24.34 -1.26 4.91
CA ASN A 350 -25.32 -2.11 4.23
C ASN A 350 -24.86 -2.41 2.79
N PRO A 351 -24.42 -3.65 2.46
CA PRO A 351 -23.79 -3.94 1.18
C PRO A 351 -24.83 -4.52 0.23
N SER A 352 -25.69 -3.70 -0.37
CA SER A 352 -26.53 -4.18 -1.46
C SER A 352 -26.98 -3.07 -2.42
N GLU A 353 -27.13 -3.49 -3.67
CA GLU A 353 -27.54 -2.78 -4.88
C GLU A 353 -26.41 -2.08 -5.66
N GLN A 354 -25.73 -2.85 -6.52
CA GLN A 354 -25.28 -2.36 -7.83
C GLN A 354 -26.36 -2.78 -8.85
N LYS A 355 -27.17 -1.83 -9.32
CA LYS A 355 -28.07 -2.08 -10.47
C LYS A 355 -27.33 -1.79 -11.77
N LYS A 356 -27.52 -2.66 -12.76
CA LYS A 356 -27.05 -2.50 -14.14
C LYS A 356 -27.61 -1.21 -14.75
N LEU A 357 -26.73 -0.44 -15.38
CA LEU A 357 -27.07 0.78 -16.10
C LEU A 357 -27.43 0.52 -17.57
N SER A 358 -28.13 1.51 -18.13
CA SER A 358 -28.55 1.62 -19.51
C SER A 358 -27.35 1.51 -20.48
N PRO A 359 -27.56 1.02 -21.72
CA PRO A 359 -26.49 0.76 -22.70
C PRO A 359 -25.78 2.00 -23.27
N SER A 360 -26.21 3.21 -22.93
CA SER A 360 -25.55 4.47 -23.31
C SER A 360 -25.75 5.51 -22.20
N PHE A 361 -24.69 6.25 -21.89
CA PHE A 361 -24.66 7.24 -20.82
C PHE A 361 -23.90 8.49 -21.29
N GLU A 362 -24.43 9.67 -20.97
CA GLU A 362 -23.90 10.96 -21.41
C GLU A 362 -23.79 11.93 -20.23
N LEU A 363 -22.63 12.55 -20.08
CA LEU A 363 -22.32 13.60 -19.12
C LEU A 363 -22.10 14.91 -19.88
N LEU A 364 -22.89 15.93 -19.54
CA LEU A 364 -22.76 17.25 -20.13
C LEU A 364 -21.70 18.04 -19.35
N LEU A 365 -20.67 18.51 -20.04
CA LEU A 365 -19.71 19.45 -19.46
C LEU A 365 -20.30 20.86 -19.55
N ARG A 366 -20.03 21.66 -18.52
CA ARG A 366 -20.25 23.09 -18.53
C ARG A 366 -18.96 23.73 -18.02
N GLU A 367 -18.31 24.49 -18.87
CA GLU A 367 -17.27 25.38 -18.40
C GLU A 367 -17.90 26.50 -17.57
N LYS A 368 -17.27 26.82 -16.44
CA LYS A 368 -17.64 27.95 -15.63
C LYS A 368 -16.65 29.07 -15.98
N GLU A 369 -17.16 30.20 -16.47
CA GLU A 369 -16.35 31.34 -16.95
C GLU A 369 -15.37 31.87 -15.89
N ASP A 370 -15.63 31.62 -14.60
CA ASP A 370 -14.81 32.06 -13.46
C ASP A 370 -13.74 31.04 -12.99
N ARG A 371 -13.60 29.88 -13.65
CA ARG A 371 -12.73 28.78 -13.19
C ARG A 371 -11.78 28.26 -14.27
N LEU A 372 -10.99 29.17 -14.86
CA LEU A 372 -9.82 28.87 -15.73
C LEU A 372 -10.08 27.88 -16.88
N GLY A 373 -11.33 27.80 -17.39
CA GLY A 373 -11.68 26.87 -18.46
C GLY A 373 -11.66 25.40 -18.05
N LEU A 374 -11.92 25.08 -16.78
CA LEU A 374 -11.91 23.69 -16.30
C LEU A 374 -13.21 22.93 -16.61
N PRO A 375 -13.13 21.60 -16.78
CA PRO A 375 -14.26 20.79 -17.19
C PRO A 375 -15.11 20.35 -15.99
N PHE A 376 -16.24 21.02 -15.80
CA PHE A 376 -17.20 20.66 -14.75
C PHE A 376 -18.40 19.88 -15.32
N ILE A 377 -18.83 18.85 -14.60
CA ILE A 377 -20.12 18.19 -14.79
C ILE A 377 -21.06 18.63 -13.68
N TYR A 378 -22.28 18.99 -14.02
CA TYR A 378 -23.31 19.26 -13.02
C TYR A 378 -24.03 17.95 -12.67
N LEU A 379 -23.93 17.56 -11.40
CA LEU A 379 -24.64 16.42 -10.84
C LEU A 379 -25.80 16.89 -9.96
N ASN A 380 -26.98 16.35 -10.23
CA ASN A 380 -28.20 16.61 -9.48
C ASN A 380 -28.48 15.46 -8.50
N PHE A 381 -28.61 15.82 -7.23
CA PHE A 381 -28.95 14.96 -6.10
C PHE A 381 -30.35 15.33 -5.62
N GLY A 382 -31.37 14.83 -6.32
CA GLY A 382 -32.76 15.28 -6.14
C GLY A 382 -32.93 16.75 -6.55
N LYS A 383 -33.35 17.61 -5.62
CA LYS A 383 -33.52 19.06 -5.86
C LYS A 383 -32.23 19.89 -5.76
N TYR A 384 -31.13 19.25 -5.38
CA TYR A 384 -29.86 19.92 -5.15
C TYR A 384 -28.88 19.61 -6.27
N HIS A 385 -28.01 20.56 -6.58
CA HIS A 385 -27.00 20.41 -7.62
C HIS A 385 -25.63 20.74 -7.05
N LEU A 386 -24.61 20.02 -7.52
CA LEU A 386 -23.22 20.29 -7.19
C LEU A 386 -22.39 20.13 -8.47
N PRO A 387 -21.57 21.13 -8.86
CA PRO A 387 -20.60 20.95 -9.94
C PRO A 387 -19.48 20.01 -9.49
N PHE A 388 -19.02 19.16 -10.40
CA PHE A 388 -17.94 18.21 -10.21
C PHE A 388 -16.85 18.48 -11.24
N LEU A 389 -15.64 18.77 -10.79
CA LEU A 389 -14.47 18.83 -11.66
C LEU A 389 -14.16 17.41 -12.15
N VAL A 390 -14.07 17.20 -13.46
CA VAL A 390 -13.61 15.93 -14.01
C VAL A 390 -12.10 15.86 -13.89
N ASP A 391 -11.61 14.87 -13.14
CA ASP A 391 -10.17 14.67 -12.95
C ASP A 391 -9.83 13.19 -12.99
N LEU A 392 -9.33 12.70 -14.13
CA LEU A 392 -8.90 11.31 -14.26
C LEU A 392 -7.62 11.01 -13.45
N GLY A 393 -6.88 12.01 -12.96
CA GLY A 393 -5.76 11.81 -12.04
C GLY A 393 -6.20 11.53 -10.59
N ALA A 394 -7.41 11.96 -10.22
CA ALA A 394 -7.99 11.64 -8.93
C ALA A 394 -8.41 10.17 -8.85
N GLN A 395 -7.81 9.39 -7.95
CA GLN A 395 -8.14 7.97 -7.73
C GLN A 395 -9.53 7.73 -7.11
N GLN A 396 -10.17 8.77 -6.58
CA GLN A 396 -11.42 8.69 -5.85
C GLN A 396 -12.26 9.93 -6.15
N SER A 397 -13.56 9.73 -6.37
CA SER A 397 -14.51 10.82 -6.48
C SER A 397 -14.77 11.42 -5.10
N LEU A 398 -14.67 12.74 -5.00
CA LEU A 398 -14.73 13.50 -3.75
C LEU A 398 -15.97 14.40 -3.71
N MET A 399 -16.55 14.56 -2.53
CA MET A 399 -17.67 15.48 -2.29
C MET A 399 -17.39 16.31 -1.02
N PRO A 400 -17.60 17.64 -1.05
CA PRO A 400 -17.33 18.47 0.11
C PRO A 400 -18.35 18.27 1.23
N LEU A 401 -17.86 18.27 2.47
CA LEU A 401 -18.73 18.23 3.66
C LEU A 401 -19.75 19.37 3.66
N ALA A 402 -19.33 20.56 3.22
CA ALA A 402 -20.17 21.75 3.14
C ALA A 402 -21.42 21.56 2.24
N PHE A 403 -21.36 20.70 1.22
CA PHE A 403 -22.54 20.38 0.42
C PHE A 403 -23.61 19.73 1.29
N PHE A 404 -23.23 18.76 2.13
CA PHE A 404 -24.17 18.07 3.01
C PHE A 404 -24.73 18.94 4.13
N GLU A 405 -23.94 19.91 4.61
CA GLU A 405 -24.40 20.92 5.56
C GLU A 405 -25.48 21.83 4.90
N LYS A 406 -25.26 22.27 3.66
CA LYS A 406 -26.25 23.02 2.86
C LYS A 406 -27.53 22.23 2.62
N LEU A 407 -27.46 20.90 2.52
CA LEU A 407 -28.64 20.03 2.39
C LEU A 407 -29.52 20.02 3.66
N LYS A 408 -29.08 20.59 4.79
CA LYS A 408 -29.68 20.41 6.12
C LYS A 408 -29.95 18.92 6.39
N TRP A 409 -28.99 18.06 6.06
CA TRP A 409 -29.17 16.62 6.17
C TRP A 409 -29.38 16.24 7.63
N ASP A 410 -30.60 15.81 7.98
CA ASP A 410 -30.98 15.49 9.36
C ASP A 410 -30.29 14.22 9.87
N LYS A 411 -30.03 14.20 11.18
CA LYS A 411 -29.38 13.14 11.97
C LYS A 411 -29.98 11.75 11.74
N LYS A 412 -31.24 11.64 11.30
CA LYS A 412 -31.95 10.36 11.08
C LYS A 412 -32.20 10.00 9.62
N SER A 413 -31.98 10.93 8.68
CA SER A 413 -32.56 10.84 7.32
C SER A 413 -31.56 10.51 6.21
N LEU A 414 -30.29 10.24 6.54
CA LEU A 414 -29.18 9.99 5.61
C LEU A 414 -29.65 9.20 4.36
N LYS A 415 -29.96 9.97 3.29
CA LYS A 415 -30.35 9.45 1.97
C LYS A 415 -29.13 8.88 1.23
N ALA A 416 -27.93 9.11 1.74
CA ALA A 416 -26.76 8.32 1.44
C ALA A 416 -26.42 7.42 2.62
N ARG A 417 -25.96 6.20 2.33
CA ARG A 417 -25.43 5.29 3.33
C ARG A 417 -23.93 5.50 3.40
N VAL A 418 -23.38 5.47 4.61
CA VAL A 418 -21.95 5.21 4.75
C VAL A 418 -21.72 3.77 4.32
N VAL A 419 -20.76 3.56 3.43
CA VAL A 419 -20.43 2.22 2.89
C VAL A 419 -18.98 1.81 3.19
N GLY A 420 -18.18 2.73 3.73
CA GLY A 420 -16.81 2.45 4.14
C GLY A 420 -16.05 3.71 4.52
N THR A 421 -14.74 3.56 4.67
CA THR A 421 -13.80 4.67 4.82
C THR A 421 -12.62 4.48 3.88
N LYS A 422 -12.01 5.58 3.45
CA LYS A 422 -10.81 5.57 2.61
C LYS A 422 -9.86 6.65 3.08
N LEU A 423 -8.58 6.30 3.23
CA LEU A 423 -7.54 7.29 3.45
C LEU A 423 -7.29 8.00 2.13
N ILE A 424 -7.62 9.28 2.08
CA ILE A 424 -7.39 10.16 0.93
C ILE A 424 -6.07 10.89 1.18
N GLN A 425 -5.17 10.81 0.20
CA GLN A 425 -3.96 11.61 0.16
C GLN A 425 -4.12 12.68 -0.91
N THR A 426 -3.93 13.94 -0.55
CA THR A 426 -3.94 15.07 -1.49
C THR A 426 -2.61 15.19 -2.22
N GLY A 427 -2.59 15.88 -3.37
CA GLY A 427 -1.36 16.14 -4.13
C GLY A 427 -0.26 16.82 -3.30
N HIS A 428 -0.64 17.61 -2.29
CA HIS A 428 0.26 18.28 -1.34
C HIS A 428 0.76 17.39 -0.18
N GLY A 429 0.46 16.10 -0.20
CA GLY A 429 0.90 15.15 0.83
C GLY A 429 0.03 15.15 2.10
N GLY A 430 -1.03 15.96 2.16
CA GLY A 430 -2.01 15.90 3.24
C GLY A 430 -2.76 14.57 3.22
N LYS A 431 -3.02 13.98 4.40
CA LYS A 431 -3.74 12.71 4.52
C LYS A 431 -4.97 12.90 5.41
N GLU A 432 -6.14 12.52 4.90
CA GLU A 432 -7.41 12.57 5.61
C GLU A 432 -8.12 11.22 5.50
N LEU A 433 -8.61 10.68 6.63
CA LEU A 433 -9.48 9.51 6.60
C LEU A 433 -10.92 9.97 6.30
N SER A 434 -11.37 9.74 5.08
CA SER A 434 -12.69 10.17 4.60
C SER A 434 -13.73 9.07 4.68
N SER A 435 -14.98 9.46 4.94
CA SER A 435 -16.14 8.56 4.87
C SER A 435 -16.52 8.33 3.41
N LEU A 436 -16.78 7.09 3.02
CA LEU A 436 -17.36 6.77 1.71
C LEU A 436 -18.88 6.75 1.82
N LEU A 437 -19.55 7.59 1.03
CA LEU A 437 -20.99 7.69 0.97
C LEU A 437 -21.52 7.18 -0.37
N LYS A 438 -22.61 6.42 -0.31
CA LYS A 438 -23.35 5.93 -1.47
C LYS A 438 -24.79 6.42 -1.40
N PHE A 439 -25.23 7.20 -2.38
CA PHE A 439 -26.61 7.70 -2.44
C PHE A 439 -27.59 6.58 -2.76
N LYS A 440 -28.72 6.54 -2.03
CA LYS A 440 -29.83 5.63 -2.32
C LYS A 440 -30.60 6.07 -3.56
N ASP A 441 -30.79 7.37 -3.73
CA ASP A 441 -31.51 7.93 -4.88
C ASP A 441 -30.61 7.98 -6.13
N LYS A 442 -31.21 8.06 -7.32
CA LYS A 442 -30.49 8.26 -8.57
C LYS A 442 -29.85 9.66 -8.60
N VAL A 443 -28.60 9.73 -9.04
CA VAL A 443 -27.87 10.97 -9.35
C VAL A 443 -28.05 11.26 -10.84
N VAL A 444 -28.44 12.47 -11.19
CA VAL A 444 -28.78 12.85 -12.57
C VAL A 444 -27.73 13.79 -13.15
N SER A 445 -27.35 13.59 -14.41
CA SER A 445 -26.51 14.50 -15.19
C SER A 445 -27.11 14.65 -16.59
N GLY A 446 -27.56 15.86 -16.95
CA GLY A 446 -28.29 16.06 -18.20
C GLY A 446 -29.54 15.16 -18.29
N LYS A 447 -29.62 14.35 -19.36
CA LYS A 447 -30.68 13.35 -19.55
C LYS A 447 -30.34 11.96 -18.96
N SER A 448 -29.13 11.81 -18.43
CA SER A 448 -28.61 10.56 -17.89
C SER A 448 -28.79 10.48 -16.38
N SER A 449 -28.85 9.27 -15.83
CA SER A 449 -28.85 9.06 -14.38
C SER A 449 -28.05 7.82 -14.02
N PHE A 450 -27.35 7.85 -12.89
CA PHE A 450 -26.65 6.70 -12.32
C PHE A 450 -27.02 6.53 -10.85
N GLN A 451 -26.78 5.34 -10.31
CA GLN A 451 -27.03 5.04 -8.91
C GLN A 451 -25.88 4.21 -8.37
N GLY A 452 -25.56 4.43 -7.10
CA GLY A 452 -24.66 3.54 -6.38
C GLY A 452 -23.17 3.79 -6.58
N HIS A 453 -22.78 4.94 -7.13
CA HIS A 453 -21.40 5.42 -7.06
C HIS A 453 -21.05 5.86 -5.64
N GLU A 454 -19.79 5.68 -5.27
CA GLU A 454 -19.26 6.01 -3.94
C GLU A 454 -18.49 7.34 -4.00
N PHE A 455 -18.82 8.27 -3.10
CA PHE A 455 -18.12 9.54 -2.95
C PHE A 455 -17.41 9.60 -1.61
N ALA A 456 -16.13 9.95 -1.58
CA ALA A 456 -15.44 10.24 -0.34
C ALA A 456 -15.76 11.67 0.11
N VAL A 457 -16.17 11.81 1.38
CA VAL A 457 -16.48 13.13 1.96
C VAL A 457 -15.19 13.80 2.43
N ILE A 458 -14.92 15.01 1.93
CA ILE A 458 -13.72 15.77 2.26
C ILE A 458 -14.07 17.06 3.02
N GLN A 459 -13.24 17.43 4.00
CA GLN A 459 -13.41 18.64 4.82
C GLN A 459 -12.53 19.81 4.36
N ASN A 460 -11.82 19.63 3.26
CA ASN A 460 -10.88 20.62 2.75
C ASN A 460 -11.64 21.83 2.17
N SER A 461 -11.30 23.02 2.68
CA SER A 461 -11.89 24.30 2.30
C SER A 461 -11.72 24.62 0.82
N LEU A 462 -10.69 24.09 0.15
CA LEU A 462 -10.47 24.25 -1.28
C LEU A 462 -11.63 23.72 -2.13
N PHE A 463 -12.39 22.74 -1.62
CA PHE A 463 -13.45 22.06 -2.36
C PHE A 463 -14.86 22.42 -1.89
N ASN A 464 -15.06 23.48 -1.10
CA ASN A 464 -16.35 23.78 -0.46
C ASN A 464 -17.57 23.88 -1.40
N ASP A 465 -17.34 24.22 -2.66
CA ASP A 465 -18.40 24.57 -3.62
C ASP A 465 -18.47 23.62 -4.82
N PHE A 466 -17.60 22.61 -4.87
CA PHE A 466 -17.56 21.64 -5.97
C PHE A 466 -16.96 20.31 -5.53
N GLY A 467 -17.41 19.21 -6.16
CA GLY A 467 -16.80 17.90 -5.99
C GLY A 467 -15.71 17.62 -7.02
N ILE A 468 -15.04 16.47 -6.87
CA ILE A 468 -14.15 15.90 -7.90
C ILE A 468 -14.75 14.59 -8.38
N LEU A 469 -14.89 14.42 -9.69
CA LEU A 469 -15.28 13.16 -10.31
C LEU A 469 -14.02 12.45 -10.78
N GLY A 470 -13.59 11.47 -9.98
CA GLY A 470 -12.34 10.75 -10.17
C GLY A 470 -12.45 9.60 -11.15
N ILE A 471 -11.31 8.95 -11.41
CA ILE A 471 -11.19 7.78 -12.29
C ILE A 471 -12.03 6.58 -11.82
N ASP A 472 -12.33 6.48 -10.53
CA ASP A 472 -13.17 5.44 -9.92
C ASP A 472 -14.60 5.46 -10.48
N PHE A 473 -15.13 6.64 -10.78
CA PHE A 473 -16.42 6.78 -11.44
C PHE A 473 -16.39 6.10 -12.82
N PHE A 474 -15.46 6.49 -13.68
CA PHE A 474 -15.36 5.95 -15.04
C PHE A 474 -15.05 4.44 -15.06
N ARG A 475 -14.28 3.95 -14.09
CA ARG A 475 -13.99 2.51 -13.90
C ARG A 475 -15.18 1.69 -13.44
N SER A 476 -16.17 2.32 -12.82
CA SER A 476 -17.40 1.63 -12.39
C SER A 476 -18.24 1.18 -13.60
N PHE A 477 -17.89 1.62 -14.81
CA PHE A 477 -18.60 1.31 -16.05
C PHE A 477 -17.67 0.63 -17.06
N PRO A 478 -17.82 -0.68 -17.31
CA PRO A 478 -16.97 -1.40 -18.24
C PRO A 478 -17.30 -0.99 -19.68
N GLY A 479 -16.41 -0.25 -20.35
CA GLY A 479 -16.60 0.18 -21.74
C GLY A 479 -15.68 1.34 -22.14
N VAL A 480 -16.02 1.97 -23.26
CA VAL A 480 -15.25 3.08 -23.82
C VAL A 480 -15.93 4.39 -23.50
N TRP A 481 -15.15 5.31 -22.95
CA TRP A 481 -15.53 6.70 -22.76
C TRP A 481 -14.92 7.54 -23.87
N LYS A 482 -15.71 8.47 -24.43
CA LYS A 482 -15.25 9.51 -25.34
C LYS A 482 -15.56 10.87 -24.73
N TRP A 483 -14.50 11.60 -24.42
CA TRP A 483 -14.57 13.00 -24.07
C TRP A 483 -14.37 13.83 -25.34
N ASP A 484 -15.47 14.39 -25.84
CA ASP A 484 -15.48 15.27 -27.00
C ASP A 484 -15.25 16.71 -26.52
N PHE A 485 -14.08 17.26 -26.84
CA PHE A 485 -13.67 18.59 -26.38
C PHE A 485 -14.45 19.69 -27.09
N GLU A 486 -14.78 19.48 -28.37
CA GLU A 486 -15.52 20.47 -29.18
C GLU A 486 -16.99 20.53 -28.77
N LYS A 487 -17.62 19.37 -28.54
CA LYS A 487 -19.02 19.30 -28.11
C LYS A 487 -19.20 19.52 -26.62
N LYS A 488 -18.12 19.52 -25.83
CA LYS A 488 -18.13 19.64 -24.37
C LYS A 488 -19.02 18.57 -23.74
N VAL A 489 -18.84 17.32 -24.17
CA VAL A 489 -19.61 16.16 -23.69
C VAL A 489 -18.71 14.97 -23.46
N ILE A 490 -18.97 14.22 -22.38
CA ILE A 490 -18.37 12.91 -22.14
C ILE A 490 -19.43 11.83 -22.34
N THR A 491 -19.23 10.98 -23.35
CA THR A 491 -20.13 9.87 -23.69
C THR A 491 -19.53 8.52 -23.33
N TYR A 492 -20.39 7.58 -22.97
CA TYR A 492 -20.04 6.18 -22.72
C TYR A 492 -20.68 5.27 -23.77
N LYS A 493 -19.87 4.34 -24.29
CA LYS A 493 -20.28 3.29 -25.22
C LYS A 493 -19.81 1.93 -24.71
N VAL A 494 -20.73 0.97 -24.65
CA VAL A 494 -20.45 -0.40 -24.16
C VAL A 494 -19.51 -1.17 -25.08
N ARG A 495 -19.50 -0.89 -26.39
CA ARG A 495 -18.70 -1.61 -27.38
C ARG A 495 -18.09 -0.67 -28.40
N GLN A 496 -16.75 -0.62 -28.43
CA GLN A 496 -15.97 0.00 -29.50
C GLN A 496 -14.62 -0.73 -29.57
N GLN A 497 -14.14 -1.05 -30.77
CA GLN A 497 -12.83 -1.68 -30.93
C GLN A 497 -11.72 -0.71 -30.51
N ARG A 498 -10.67 -1.25 -29.87
CA ARG A 498 -9.47 -0.48 -29.52
C ARG A 498 -8.88 0.18 -30.78
N PRO A 499 -8.70 1.51 -30.80
CA PRO A 499 -8.04 2.20 -31.92
C PRO A 499 -6.62 1.67 -32.14
N LYS A 500 -6.17 1.57 -33.40
CA LYS A 500 -4.83 1.07 -33.74
C LYS A 500 -3.70 1.87 -33.08
N LYS A 501 -3.88 3.19 -32.94
CA LYS A 501 -2.93 4.11 -32.30
C LYS A 501 -3.20 4.31 -30.79
N ALA A 502 -3.97 3.44 -30.15
CA ALA A 502 -4.27 3.57 -28.73
C ALA A 502 -3.06 3.16 -27.88
N ILE A 503 -2.67 4.05 -26.97
CA ILE A 503 -1.60 3.83 -25.99
C ILE A 503 -2.11 2.83 -24.96
N SER A 504 -1.35 1.76 -24.75
CA SER A 504 -1.61 0.79 -23.68
C SER A 504 -1.12 1.35 -22.36
N LEU A 505 -2.02 1.53 -21.39
CA LEU A 505 -1.66 1.99 -20.06
C LEU A 505 -0.82 0.95 -19.32
N ARG A 506 -1.06 -0.35 -19.58
CA ARG A 506 -0.34 -1.46 -18.95
C ARG A 506 1.13 -1.52 -19.36
N ASP A 507 1.43 -1.16 -20.60
CA ASP A 507 2.78 -1.26 -21.17
C ASP A 507 3.69 -0.12 -20.69
N ASN A 508 3.11 1.00 -20.21
CA ASN A 508 3.85 2.10 -19.58
C ASN A 508 4.15 1.88 -18.08
N GLY A 509 3.89 0.68 -17.54
CA GLY A 509 4.10 0.37 -16.13
C GLY A 509 3.11 1.03 -15.15
N LEU A 510 2.24 1.92 -15.66
CA LEU A 510 1.23 2.60 -14.86
C LEU A 510 -0.05 1.76 -14.75
N PRO A 511 -0.54 1.48 -13.53
CA PRO A 511 -1.76 0.70 -13.29
C PRO A 511 -3.07 1.45 -13.60
N PHE A 512 -3.01 2.78 -13.61
CA PHE A 512 -4.12 3.71 -13.65
C PHE A 512 -3.65 4.92 -14.46
N PHE A 513 -4.59 5.65 -15.04
CA PHE A 513 -4.31 6.94 -15.62
C PHE A 513 -4.07 7.92 -14.45
N ASP A 514 -2.86 8.48 -14.34
CA ASP A 514 -2.51 9.58 -13.43
C ASP A 514 -2.14 10.79 -14.30
N ALA A 515 -1.18 10.57 -15.20
CA ALA A 515 -0.86 11.41 -16.33
C ALA A 515 -0.11 10.62 -17.41
N LEU A 516 0.11 11.23 -18.57
CA LEU A 516 1.10 10.79 -19.54
C LEU A 516 2.32 11.69 -19.46
N GLU A 517 3.50 11.09 -19.44
CA GLU A 517 4.76 11.82 -19.35
C GLU A 517 5.61 11.57 -20.59
N TYR A 518 6.20 12.64 -21.11
CA TYR A 518 6.97 12.67 -22.34
C TYR A 518 8.28 13.42 -22.14
N SER A 519 9.31 13.06 -22.90
CA SER A 519 10.50 13.92 -23.06
C SER A 519 10.34 14.84 -24.26
N CYS A 520 10.74 16.10 -24.13
CA CYS A 520 10.84 16.96 -25.32
C CYS A 520 11.93 16.41 -26.26
N SER A 521 11.57 16.18 -27.52
CA SER A 521 12.46 15.61 -28.54
C SER A 521 13.69 16.49 -28.81
N ARG A 522 13.54 17.81 -28.67
CA ARG A 522 14.62 18.80 -28.87
C ARG A 522 15.46 19.06 -27.62
N ASN A 523 14.93 18.77 -26.43
CA ASN A 523 15.66 18.87 -25.17
C ASN A 523 15.19 17.78 -24.21
N LYS A 524 15.95 16.67 -24.16
CA LYS A 524 15.64 15.49 -23.33
C LYS A 524 15.65 15.77 -21.83
N ASN A 525 16.15 16.94 -21.40
CA ASN A 525 16.11 17.37 -20.00
C ASN A 525 14.79 18.05 -19.62
N ILE A 526 13.91 18.35 -20.58
CA ILE A 526 12.57 18.91 -20.33
C ILE A 526 11.55 17.77 -20.33
N GLN A 527 10.89 17.58 -19.19
CA GLN A 527 9.81 16.61 -19.03
C GLN A 527 8.43 17.29 -19.12
N ILE A 528 7.57 16.71 -19.95
CA ILE A 528 6.21 17.20 -20.20
C ILE A 528 5.22 16.19 -19.62
N ARG A 529 4.39 16.64 -18.69
CA ARG A 529 3.25 15.89 -18.15
C ARG A 529 1.97 16.34 -18.82
N ILE A 530 1.06 15.41 -19.08
CA ILE A 530 -0.26 15.69 -19.63
C ILE A 530 -1.30 15.03 -18.72
N ASP A 531 -2.10 15.84 -18.06
CA ASP A 531 -3.17 15.39 -17.16
C ASP A 531 -4.53 15.98 -17.54
N THR A 532 -5.60 15.36 -17.05
CA THR A 532 -6.97 15.80 -17.33
C THR A 532 -7.55 16.71 -16.24
N GLY A 533 -6.78 17.13 -15.22
CA GLY A 533 -7.31 18.00 -14.17
C GLY A 533 -6.59 18.07 -12.81
N SER A 534 -5.54 17.28 -12.55
CA SER A 534 -5.14 16.98 -11.15
C SER A 534 -4.25 18.00 -10.43
N GLN A 535 -3.66 18.99 -11.12
CA GLN A 535 -2.69 19.90 -10.49
C GLN A 535 -3.08 21.39 -10.47
N VAL A 536 -4.32 21.74 -10.83
CA VAL A 536 -4.71 23.13 -11.14
C VAL A 536 -4.63 24.09 -9.94
N LEU A 537 -4.54 23.61 -8.70
CA LEU A 537 -4.46 24.49 -7.52
C LEU A 537 -3.15 24.36 -6.74
N GLY A 538 -2.18 23.56 -7.21
CA GLY A 538 -1.12 23.09 -6.31
C GLY A 538 0.35 23.23 -6.72
N ASP A 539 0.71 23.09 -7.99
CA ASP A 539 2.12 22.97 -8.37
C ASP A 539 2.47 23.79 -9.62
N TYR A 540 1.93 25.01 -9.77
CA TYR A 540 2.62 26.00 -10.57
C TYR A 540 3.92 26.37 -9.85
N ARG A 541 5.02 25.68 -10.15
CA ARG A 541 6.34 26.25 -9.92
C ARG A 541 6.50 27.41 -10.90
N ASP A 542 6.52 28.62 -10.38
CA ASP A 542 6.70 29.91 -11.08
C ASP A 542 8.01 30.05 -11.92
N ASN A 543 8.70 28.97 -12.29
CA ASN A 543 10.10 29.04 -12.73
C ASN A 543 10.41 28.47 -14.13
N LEU A 544 9.46 28.38 -15.05
CA LEU A 544 9.80 28.13 -16.46
C LEU A 544 9.36 29.28 -17.37
N VAL A 545 10.36 30.03 -17.81
CA VAL A 545 10.24 31.07 -18.83
C VAL A 545 9.69 30.44 -20.10
N LEU A 546 8.44 30.79 -20.46
CA LEU A 546 7.66 30.37 -21.63
C LEU A 546 8.39 30.42 -23.00
N LYS A 547 9.60 30.99 -23.08
CA LYS A 547 10.36 31.11 -24.33
C LYS A 547 11.02 29.79 -24.76
N GLU A 548 11.57 28.99 -23.84
CA GLU A 548 12.27 27.74 -24.19
C GLU A 548 11.29 26.57 -24.42
N SER A 549 10.11 26.61 -23.79
CA SER A 549 9.07 25.58 -23.94
C SER A 549 8.25 25.69 -25.24
N SER A 550 8.21 26.86 -25.87
CA SER A 550 7.41 27.11 -27.08
C SER A 550 7.75 26.16 -28.24
N THR A 551 9.01 25.76 -28.38
CA THR A 551 9.47 24.83 -29.43
C THR A 551 9.18 23.35 -29.16
N CYS A 552 8.71 22.99 -27.96
CA CYS A 552 8.35 21.62 -27.57
C CYS A 552 6.82 21.36 -27.62
N LEU A 553 5.99 22.40 -27.84
CA LEU A 553 4.54 22.36 -27.59
C LEU A 553 3.65 22.23 -28.84
N GLU A 554 4.24 21.99 -30.01
CA GLU A 554 3.53 22.03 -31.30
C GLU A 554 2.63 20.80 -31.55
N ASP A 555 2.99 19.58 -31.11
CA ASP A 555 2.17 18.36 -31.27
C ASP A 555 2.64 17.20 -30.35
N ILE A 556 1.76 16.64 -29.49
CA ILE A 556 2.09 15.48 -28.61
C ILE A 556 2.51 14.26 -29.44
N SER A 557 2.00 14.10 -30.67
CA SER A 557 2.32 12.95 -31.52
C SER A 557 3.79 12.87 -31.94
N THR A 558 4.52 13.99 -31.81
CA THR A 558 5.96 14.09 -32.08
C THR A 558 6.84 13.89 -30.85
N LEU A 559 6.22 13.76 -29.68
CA LEU A 559 6.93 13.56 -28.41
C LEU A 559 7.31 12.08 -28.25
N GLU A 560 8.53 11.86 -27.77
CA GLU A 560 9.01 10.52 -27.45
C GLU A 560 8.40 10.11 -26.10
N ALA A 561 7.50 9.13 -26.13
CA ALA A 561 6.94 8.53 -24.92
C ALA A 561 8.08 7.98 -24.07
N LEU A 562 8.06 8.27 -22.78
CA LEU A 562 9.12 7.78 -21.90
C LEU A 562 9.10 6.24 -21.86
N PRO A 563 10.28 5.59 -21.82
CA PRO A 563 10.36 4.13 -21.77
C PRO A 563 9.58 3.56 -20.58
N ALA A 564 8.94 2.42 -20.78
CA ALA A 564 8.35 1.61 -19.72
C ALA A 564 9.37 1.44 -18.57
N HIS A 565 8.91 1.61 -17.33
CA HIS A 565 9.71 1.50 -16.09
C HIS A 565 10.60 2.70 -15.71
N SER A 566 10.52 3.82 -16.42
CA SER A 566 11.12 5.08 -15.98
C SER A 566 10.24 5.73 -14.90
N LEU A 567 10.53 5.45 -13.62
CA LEU A 567 9.85 6.08 -12.49
C LEU A 567 10.34 7.53 -12.34
N TYR A 568 9.63 8.49 -12.93
CA TYR A 568 9.81 9.90 -12.59
C TYR A 568 8.83 10.29 -11.50
N PHE A 569 9.36 10.81 -10.40
CA PHE A 569 8.55 11.43 -9.38
C PHE A 569 7.99 12.74 -9.93
N SER A 570 6.79 13.15 -9.53
CA SER A 570 6.19 14.46 -9.89
C SER A 570 7.09 15.69 -9.67
N ARG A 571 8.20 15.52 -8.94
CA ARG A 571 9.25 16.51 -8.68
C ARG A 571 10.22 16.74 -9.85
N GLY A 572 10.15 15.95 -10.92
CA GLY A 572 10.98 16.09 -12.13
C GLY A 572 10.25 16.65 -13.35
N VAL A 573 8.96 17.01 -13.22
CA VAL A 573 8.16 17.57 -14.31
C VAL A 573 8.48 19.05 -14.49
N ASP A 574 8.92 19.43 -15.69
CA ASP A 574 9.22 20.80 -16.06
C ASP A 574 7.96 21.53 -16.58
N ILE A 575 7.11 20.85 -17.35
CA ILE A 575 5.91 21.42 -17.97
C ILE A 575 4.72 20.50 -17.73
N ASN A 576 3.62 21.00 -17.15
CA ASN A 576 2.35 20.28 -17.10
C ASN A 576 1.33 20.92 -18.06
N LEU A 577 0.84 20.12 -19.01
CA LEU A 577 -0.17 20.46 -19.99
C LEU A 577 -1.51 19.92 -19.50
N GLY A 578 -2.29 20.81 -18.89
CA GLY A 578 -3.63 20.51 -18.40
C GLY A 578 -4.71 20.56 -19.49
N HIS A 579 -5.97 20.52 -19.06
CA HIS A 579 -7.15 20.50 -19.92
C HIS A 579 -7.18 21.57 -21.05
N PRO A 580 -6.80 22.85 -20.83
CA PRO A 580 -6.83 23.85 -21.90
C PRO A 580 -5.92 23.52 -23.09
N TYR A 581 -4.79 22.83 -22.86
CA TYR A 581 -3.92 22.38 -23.93
C TYR A 581 -4.60 21.27 -24.75
N LEU A 582 -5.23 20.32 -24.07
CA LEU A 582 -5.96 19.22 -24.70
C LEU A 582 -7.09 19.74 -25.58
N GLU A 583 -7.89 20.68 -25.07
CA GLU A 583 -8.97 21.32 -25.81
C GLU A 583 -8.46 22.07 -27.05
N LYS A 584 -7.28 22.70 -26.96
CA LYS A 584 -6.70 23.47 -28.07
C LYS A 584 -6.34 22.58 -29.27
N TYR A 585 -5.69 21.43 -29.03
CA TYR A 585 -5.06 20.63 -30.09
C TYR A 585 -5.81 19.34 -30.46
N TYR A 586 -6.68 18.83 -29.59
CA TYR A 586 -7.39 17.56 -29.80
C TYR A 586 -8.90 17.78 -29.93
N SER A 587 -9.53 17.02 -30.81
CA SER A 587 -10.99 16.99 -30.96
C SER A 587 -11.62 16.13 -29.87
N SER A 588 -10.97 15.02 -29.49
CA SER A 588 -11.46 14.16 -28.41
C SER A 588 -10.40 13.28 -27.74
N LEU A 589 -10.75 12.76 -26.56
CA LEU A 589 -10.04 11.71 -25.85
C LEU A 589 -10.94 10.47 -25.72
N LEU A 590 -10.48 9.33 -26.22
CA LEU A 590 -11.10 8.02 -26.02
C LEU A 590 -10.32 7.21 -24.98
N PHE A 591 -11.01 6.55 -24.07
CA PHE A 591 -10.36 5.73 -23.05
C PHE A 591 -11.22 4.54 -22.62
N ASN A 592 -10.56 3.41 -22.38
CA ASN A 592 -11.14 2.24 -21.74
C ASN A 592 -10.26 1.81 -20.59
N LEU A 593 -10.72 2.08 -19.37
CA LEU A 593 -9.94 1.82 -18.15
C LEU A 593 -9.99 0.36 -17.71
N THR A 594 -10.98 -0.40 -18.18
CA THR A 594 -11.09 -1.84 -17.90
C THR A 594 -10.10 -2.62 -18.77
N GLU A 595 -10.02 -2.27 -20.06
CA GLU A 595 -9.05 -2.86 -21.00
C GLU A 595 -7.66 -2.21 -20.90
N GLY A 596 -7.57 -1.01 -20.32
CA GLY A 596 -6.32 -0.34 -19.99
C GLY A 596 -5.68 0.37 -21.18
N TRP A 597 -6.43 1.18 -21.92
CA TRP A 597 -5.90 1.95 -23.05
C TRP A 597 -6.55 3.34 -23.16
N ILE A 598 -5.85 4.25 -23.84
CA ILE A 598 -6.30 5.61 -24.18
C ILE A 598 -5.92 5.98 -25.62
N HIS A 599 -6.61 6.94 -26.22
CA HIS A 599 -6.34 7.42 -27.57
C HIS A 599 -6.82 8.87 -27.73
N TRP A 600 -5.96 9.71 -28.30
CA TRP A 600 -6.28 11.11 -28.61
C TRP A 600 -6.63 11.25 -30.10
N GLU A 601 -7.73 11.95 -30.40
CA GLU A 601 -8.10 12.33 -31.77
C GLU A 601 -7.66 13.79 -31.99
N GLU A 602 -6.74 14.02 -32.94
CA GLU A 602 -6.24 15.36 -33.27
C GLU A 602 -7.30 16.20 -33.99
N LYS A 603 -7.24 17.54 -33.87
CA LYS A 603 -8.04 18.43 -34.72
C LYS A 603 -7.48 18.50 -36.13
N GLY A 604 -8.33 18.43 -37.15
CA GLY A 604 -7.96 18.72 -38.54
C GLY A 604 -7.20 17.64 -39.30
N LYS A 605 -7.00 16.43 -38.74
CA LYS A 605 -6.50 15.25 -39.48
C LYS A 605 -7.58 14.16 -39.49
N SER A 606 -8.40 14.14 -40.55
CA SER A 606 -9.35 13.05 -40.84
C SER A 606 -8.70 11.95 -41.66
#